data_AF-A0A176S0V1-F1
#
_entry.id   AF-A0A176S0V1-F1
#
_cell.length_a   1.000
_cell.length_b   1.000
_cell.length_c   1.000
_cell.angle_alpha   90.00
_cell.angle_beta   90.00
_cell.angle_gamma   90.00
#
_symmetry.space_group_name_H-M   'P 1'
#
loop_
_entity.id
_entity.type
_entity.pdbx_description
1 polymer ?
#
loop_
_entity_poly.entity_id
_entity_poly.type
_entity_poly.pdbx_seq_one_letter_code
_entity_poly.pdbx_strand_id
1 'polypeptide(L)'
;QYGKTLAAKPMQTLLAHPKTANPLYLQIILEEIRIFGEFDKLESHLEDYLQTETIPALYEKMLARLERDYQSPGFPHLVEDALSLLWAARHGLEESELLAILEIPQAIWSPLFFALQNALVSRAGLLSFFHDYLRQAVEHRYLPSREKQQRWHLRLADYFEKQEIDARVADELPWQLEQAGEKERLRSCISDIPRFLQLDRDNKKYELWGYWLGLEPDKTMVGAYGESLAKYEETQHDEKHLASVSHLLGYFF
;
A
#
# COMPACT_ATOMS: atom_id res chain seq x y z
N GLN A 1 -18.29 18.11 23.83
CA GLN A 1 -17.06 18.74 24.38
C GLN A 1 -16.43 17.74 25.35
N TYR A 2 -15.36 17.06 24.95
CA TYR A 2 -14.57 16.22 25.85
C TYR A 2 -13.09 16.46 25.57
N GLY A 3 -12.54 17.54 26.13
CA GLY A 3 -11.11 17.81 26.11
C GLY A 3 -10.51 17.40 27.44
N LYS A 4 -10.05 16.15 27.55
CA LYS A 4 -9.19 15.74 28.68
C LYS A 4 -7.96 16.64 28.66
N THR A 5 -7.76 17.44 29.71
CA THR A 5 -6.63 18.39 29.79
C THR A 5 -5.43 17.67 30.41
N LEU A 6 -4.28 17.71 29.74
CA LEU A 6 -3.03 17.18 30.28
C LEU A 6 -2.71 17.86 31.61
N ALA A 7 -2.33 17.07 32.62
CA ALA A 7 -1.84 17.60 33.88
C ALA A 7 -0.59 18.48 33.64
N ALA A 8 -0.38 19.48 34.51
CA ALA A 8 0.65 20.50 34.32
C ALA A 8 2.08 19.93 34.20
N LYS A 9 2.36 18.82 34.88
CA LYS A 9 3.70 18.19 34.93
C LYS A 9 4.06 17.44 33.64
N PRO A 10 3.24 16.51 33.09
CA PRO A 10 3.42 15.96 31.75
C PRO A 10 3.58 17.01 30.64
N MET A 11 2.79 18.09 30.72
CA MET A 11 2.87 19.21 29.77
C MET A 11 4.23 19.92 29.83
N GLN A 12 4.76 20.18 31.03
CA GLN A 12 6.09 20.76 31.20
C GLN A 12 7.19 19.82 30.70
N THR A 13 7.07 18.51 30.95
CA THR A 13 8.03 17.50 30.45
C THR A 13 8.08 17.48 28.92
N LEU A 14 6.93 17.54 28.24
CA LEU A 14 6.84 17.64 26.78
C LEU A 14 7.49 18.92 26.24
N LEU A 15 7.18 20.07 26.83
CA LEU A 15 7.69 21.36 26.37
C LEU A 15 9.21 21.51 26.61
N ALA A 16 9.74 20.85 27.64
CA ALA A 16 11.17 20.88 27.96
C ALA A 16 12.00 19.91 27.10
N HIS A 17 11.38 18.92 26.44
CA HIS A 17 12.11 17.89 25.71
C HIS A 17 12.55 18.38 24.32
N PRO A 18 13.87 18.41 23.99
CA PRO A 18 14.37 19.03 22.75
C PRO A 18 13.75 18.49 21.45
N LYS A 19 13.29 17.24 21.44
CA LYS A 19 12.74 16.59 20.24
C LYS A 19 11.29 16.95 19.94
N THR A 20 10.55 17.54 20.88
CA THR A 20 9.19 18.05 20.60
C THR A 20 9.20 19.28 19.69
N ALA A 21 10.38 19.84 19.40
CA ALA A 21 10.58 20.81 18.33
C ALA A 21 10.33 20.20 16.93
N ASN A 22 10.40 18.87 16.77
CA ASN A 22 9.98 18.19 15.56
C ASN A 22 8.44 17.97 15.59
N PRO A 23 7.67 18.59 14.68
CA PRO A 23 6.21 18.48 14.68
C PRO A 23 5.69 17.06 14.55
N LEU A 24 6.38 16.20 13.79
CA LEU A 24 5.99 14.80 13.63
C LEU A 24 6.19 14.01 14.92
N TYR A 25 7.33 14.19 15.59
CA TYR A 25 7.60 13.56 16.88
C TYR A 25 6.56 13.96 17.93
N LEU A 26 6.23 15.26 18.00
CA LEU A 26 5.21 15.78 18.89
C LEU A 26 3.82 15.21 18.54
N GLN A 27 3.44 15.17 17.26
CA GLN A 27 2.16 14.64 16.83
C GLN A 27 1.99 13.17 17.23
N ILE A 28 3.01 12.32 17.01
CA ILE A 28 2.95 10.91 17.40
C ILE A 28 2.71 10.78 18.91
N ILE A 29 3.48 11.50 19.73
CA ILE A 29 3.32 11.42 21.19
C ILE A 29 1.96 11.93 21.66
N LEU A 30 1.47 13.04 21.10
CA LEU A 30 0.14 13.57 21.45
C LEU A 30 -0.97 12.57 21.11
N GLU A 31 -0.82 11.82 20.02
CA GLU A 31 -1.75 10.76 19.65
C GLU A 31 -1.70 9.56 20.61
N GLU A 32 -0.50 9.13 21.03
CA GLU A 32 -0.36 8.08 22.04
C GLU A 32 -0.98 8.50 23.38
N ILE A 33 -0.72 9.74 23.82
CA ILE A 33 -1.31 10.31 25.05
C ILE A 33 -2.84 10.35 24.96
N ARG A 34 -3.38 10.74 23.79
CA ARG A 34 -4.82 10.84 23.57
C ARG A 34 -5.51 9.48 23.72
N ILE A 35 -4.85 8.42 23.26
CA ILE A 35 -5.37 7.05 23.29
C ILE A 35 -5.18 6.41 24.67
N PHE A 36 -4.14 6.83 25.41
CA PHE A 36 -3.88 6.32 26.75
C PHE A 36 -5.00 6.65 27.74
N GLY A 37 -5.73 5.62 28.18
CA GLY A 37 -6.91 5.76 29.04
C GLY A 37 -6.62 5.87 30.54
N GLU A 38 -5.42 5.49 30.98
CA GLU A 38 -5.05 5.36 32.41
C GLU A 38 -4.26 6.58 32.90
N PHE A 39 -4.93 7.64 33.36
CA PHE A 39 -4.27 8.87 33.79
C PHE A 39 -3.18 8.70 34.86
N ASP A 40 -3.34 7.72 35.76
CA ASP A 40 -2.40 7.47 36.85
C ASP A 40 -1.03 6.96 36.36
N LYS A 41 -0.98 6.32 35.18
CA LYS A 41 0.25 5.82 34.56
C LYS A 41 0.77 6.71 33.44
N LEU A 42 0.08 7.82 33.16
CA LEU A 42 0.37 8.65 32.00
C LEU A 42 1.78 9.24 32.05
N GLU A 43 2.28 9.59 33.24
CA GLU A 43 3.64 10.11 33.41
C GLU A 43 4.69 9.06 33.04
N SER A 44 4.58 7.84 33.59
CA SER A 44 5.50 6.75 33.24
C SER A 44 5.42 6.32 31.77
N HIS A 45 4.22 6.38 31.18
CA HIS A 45 4.02 6.07 29.77
C HIS A 45 4.65 7.14 28.87
N LEU A 46 4.48 8.41 29.22
CA LEU A 46 5.09 9.53 28.52
C LEU A 46 6.62 9.47 28.59
N GLU A 47 7.19 9.16 29.76
CA GLU A 47 8.64 8.99 29.93
C GLU A 47 9.17 7.85 29.05
N ASP A 48 8.48 6.72 28.98
CA ASP A 48 8.86 5.58 28.13
C ASP A 48 8.87 5.94 26.63
N TYR A 49 7.91 6.74 26.16
CA TYR A 49 7.93 7.23 24.77
C TYR A 49 8.99 8.31 24.55
N LEU A 50 9.22 9.22 25.50
CA LEU A 50 10.25 10.26 25.39
C LEU A 50 11.68 9.70 25.40
N GLN A 51 11.90 8.54 26.02
CA GLN A 51 13.17 7.81 25.95
C GLN A 51 13.50 7.31 24.54
N THR A 52 12.53 7.22 23.63
CA THR A 52 12.82 6.83 22.25
C THR A 52 13.59 7.93 21.54
N GLU A 53 14.79 7.57 21.07
CA GLU A 53 15.67 8.56 20.49
C GLU A 53 15.33 8.92 19.04
N THR A 54 14.56 8.08 18.35
CA THR A 54 14.31 8.21 16.92
C THR A 54 12.83 8.00 16.58
N ILE A 55 12.37 8.61 15.49
CA ILE A 55 11.00 8.46 14.98
C ILE A 55 10.67 6.99 14.64
N PRO A 56 11.58 6.20 14.01
CA PRO A 56 11.35 4.77 13.85
C PRO A 56 11.08 4.03 15.17
N ALA A 57 11.82 4.33 16.23
CA ALA A 57 11.60 3.71 17.54
C ALA A 57 10.24 4.08 18.17
N LEU A 58 9.74 5.30 17.93
CA LEU A 58 8.37 5.68 18.29
C LEU A 58 7.34 4.84 17.53
N TYR A 59 7.53 4.68 16.22
CA TYR A 59 6.62 3.87 15.41
C TYR A 59 6.63 2.40 15.83
N GLU A 60 7.78 1.84 16.22
CA GLU A 60 7.84 0.47 16.77
C GLU A 60 6.99 0.31 18.04
N LYS A 61 7.01 1.30 18.95
CA LYS A 61 6.13 1.30 20.14
C LYS A 61 4.66 1.44 19.75
N MET A 62 4.34 2.34 18.83
CA MET A 62 2.98 2.51 18.30
C MET A 62 2.46 1.20 17.67
N LEU A 63 3.25 0.53 16.83
CA LEU A 63 2.87 -0.73 16.16
C LEU A 63 2.63 -1.84 17.19
N ALA A 64 3.52 -2.00 18.18
CA ALA A 64 3.33 -2.97 19.26
C ALA A 64 2.04 -2.70 20.07
N ARG A 65 1.72 -1.42 20.31
CA ARG A 65 0.48 -1.01 20.96
C ARG A 65 -0.74 -1.34 20.12
N LEU A 66 -0.70 -1.07 18.81
CA LEU A 66 -1.77 -1.39 17.89
C LEU A 66 -2.07 -2.89 17.86
N GLU A 67 -1.04 -3.73 17.79
CA GLU A 67 -1.18 -5.19 17.85
C GLU A 67 -1.90 -5.63 19.13
N ARG A 68 -1.47 -5.12 20.29
CA ARG A 68 -2.08 -5.46 21.58
C ARG A 68 -3.55 -5.07 21.66
N ASP A 69 -3.91 -3.90 21.11
CA ASP A 69 -5.22 -3.29 21.34
C ASP A 69 -6.26 -3.65 20.27
N TYR A 70 -5.83 -4.01 19.05
CA TYR A 70 -6.73 -4.17 17.88
C TYR A 70 -6.71 -5.56 17.23
N GLN A 71 -6.02 -6.54 17.83
CA GLN A 71 -6.12 -7.94 17.40
C GLN A 71 -7.44 -8.55 17.85
N SER A 72 -8.27 -8.95 16.90
CA SER A 72 -9.51 -9.70 17.16
C SER A 72 -9.22 -11.21 17.18
N PRO A 73 -9.88 -12.03 18.01
CA PRO A 73 -9.65 -13.48 18.05
C PRO A 73 -9.79 -14.19 16.70
N GLY A 74 -10.62 -13.68 15.78
CA GLY A 74 -10.76 -14.20 14.42
C GLY A 74 -9.72 -13.68 13.43
N PHE A 75 -9.00 -12.60 13.77
CA PHE A 75 -8.04 -11.91 12.91
C PHE A 75 -6.79 -11.53 13.74
N PRO A 76 -6.01 -12.53 14.20
CA PRO A 76 -4.89 -12.31 15.12
C PRO A 76 -3.73 -11.51 14.49
N HIS A 77 -3.66 -11.41 13.17
CA HIS A 77 -2.62 -10.65 12.44
C HIS A 77 -3.17 -9.38 11.77
N LEU A 78 -4.34 -8.87 12.18
CA LEU A 78 -5.02 -7.76 11.51
C LEU A 78 -4.11 -6.54 11.23
N VAL A 79 -3.33 -6.12 12.24
CA VAL A 79 -2.45 -4.94 12.13
C VAL A 79 -1.30 -5.22 11.15
N GLU A 80 -0.63 -6.36 11.29
CA GLU A 80 0.44 -6.80 10.39
C GLU A 80 -0.06 -6.89 8.95
N ASP A 81 -1.20 -7.55 8.73
CA ASP A 81 -1.73 -7.83 7.42
C ASP A 81 -2.20 -6.55 6.71
N ALA A 82 -2.94 -5.68 7.40
CA ALA A 82 -3.44 -4.43 6.83
C ALA A 82 -2.30 -3.45 6.49
N LEU A 83 -1.33 -3.28 7.39
CA LEU A 83 -0.21 -2.38 7.15
C LEU A 83 0.76 -2.95 6.10
N SER A 84 0.93 -4.27 6.03
CA SER A 84 1.74 -4.91 4.98
C SER A 84 1.12 -4.75 3.59
N LEU A 85 -0.22 -4.82 3.48
CA LEU A 85 -0.91 -4.51 2.23
C LEU A 85 -0.76 -3.04 1.82
N LEU A 86 -0.91 -2.10 2.76
CA LEU A 86 -0.70 -0.68 2.50
C LEU A 86 0.75 -0.36 2.13
N TRP A 87 1.73 -1.11 2.68
CA TRP A 87 3.11 -1.06 2.25
C TRP A 87 3.29 -1.60 0.84
N ALA A 88 2.67 -2.74 0.52
CA ALA A 88 2.82 -3.35 -0.78
C ALA A 88 2.08 -2.58 -1.89
N ALA A 89 1.10 -1.73 -1.58
CA ALA A 89 0.39 -0.96 -2.61
C ALA A 89 1.26 0.15 -3.22
N ARG A 90 1.20 0.32 -4.55
CA ARG A 90 1.97 1.35 -5.28
C ARG A 90 1.44 2.75 -5.00
N HIS A 91 0.12 2.93 -5.03
CA HIS A 91 -0.54 4.22 -4.83
C HIS A 91 -1.42 4.28 -3.58
N GLY A 92 -1.40 3.23 -2.76
CA GLY A 92 -2.34 3.03 -1.67
C GLY A 92 -3.49 2.11 -2.07
N LEU A 93 -4.42 1.86 -1.15
CA LEU A 93 -5.58 0.98 -1.36
C LEU A 93 -6.87 1.67 -0.98
N GLU A 94 -7.94 1.39 -1.70
CA GLU A 94 -9.27 1.68 -1.19
C GLU A 94 -9.56 0.80 0.05
N GLU A 95 -10.42 1.30 0.93
CA GLU A 95 -10.87 0.52 2.08
C GLU A 95 -11.60 -0.76 1.64
N SER A 96 -12.43 -0.68 0.60
CA SER A 96 -13.08 -1.82 -0.07
C SER A 96 -12.07 -2.87 -0.54
N GLU A 97 -10.98 -2.45 -1.19
CA GLU A 97 -9.91 -3.33 -1.67
C GLU A 97 -9.25 -4.04 -0.47
N LEU A 98 -8.86 -3.29 0.56
CA LEU A 98 -8.22 -3.83 1.76
C LEU A 98 -9.11 -4.86 2.48
N LEU A 99 -10.39 -4.55 2.67
CA LEU A 99 -11.36 -5.46 3.30
C LEU A 99 -11.58 -6.72 2.48
N ALA A 100 -11.68 -6.58 1.16
CA ALA A 100 -11.89 -7.71 0.25
C ALA A 100 -10.67 -8.64 0.24
N ILE A 101 -9.45 -8.11 0.24
CA ILE A 101 -8.22 -8.90 0.25
C ILE A 101 -8.01 -9.61 1.58
N LEU A 102 -8.30 -8.94 2.70
CA LEU A 102 -8.17 -9.51 4.03
C LEU A 102 -9.36 -10.39 4.45
N GLU A 103 -10.45 -10.35 3.66
CA GLU A 103 -11.72 -11.03 3.95
C GLU A 103 -12.27 -10.68 5.34
N ILE A 104 -12.14 -9.41 5.74
CA ILE A 104 -12.56 -8.93 7.06
C ILE A 104 -13.82 -8.05 6.99
N PRO A 105 -14.70 -8.11 8.00
CA PRO A 105 -15.82 -7.18 8.11
C PRO A 105 -15.37 -5.75 8.43
N GLN A 106 -16.11 -4.76 7.92
CA GLN A 106 -15.94 -3.33 8.26
C GLN A 106 -15.86 -3.08 9.78
N ALA A 107 -16.66 -3.80 10.57
CA ALA A 107 -16.70 -3.64 12.03
C ALA A 107 -15.39 -4.05 12.73
N ILE A 108 -14.59 -4.91 12.12
CA ILE A 108 -13.27 -5.32 12.62
C ILE A 108 -12.20 -4.29 12.22
N TRP A 109 -12.30 -3.75 11.01
CA TRP A 109 -11.35 -2.77 10.49
C TRP A 109 -11.53 -1.37 11.09
N SER A 110 -12.78 -0.91 11.26
CA SER A 110 -13.08 0.47 11.66
C SER A 110 -12.35 0.93 12.95
N PRO A 111 -12.30 0.13 14.04
CA PRO A 111 -11.55 0.51 15.24
C PRO A 111 -10.06 0.76 14.97
N LEU A 112 -9.43 -0.12 14.17
CA LEU A 112 -8.02 0.02 13.78
C LEU A 112 -7.82 1.24 12.87
N PHE A 113 -8.73 1.46 11.91
CA PHE A 113 -8.69 2.62 11.03
C PHE A 113 -8.73 3.94 11.81
N PHE A 114 -9.62 4.07 12.80
CA PHE A 114 -9.66 5.25 13.67
C PHE A 114 -8.38 5.45 14.49
N ALA A 115 -7.74 4.35 14.94
CA ALA A 115 -6.46 4.42 15.62
C ALA A 115 -5.32 4.89 14.69
N LEU A 116 -5.43 4.57 13.40
CA LEU A 116 -4.46 4.90 12.36
C LEU A 116 -4.74 6.22 11.62
N GLN A 117 -5.84 6.93 11.93
CA GLN A 117 -6.31 8.09 11.15
C GLN A 117 -5.27 9.22 10.95
N ASN A 118 -4.32 9.35 11.90
CA ASN A 118 -3.26 10.36 11.87
C ASN A 118 -1.94 9.81 11.31
N ALA A 119 -1.86 8.49 11.16
CA ALA A 119 -0.74 7.75 10.59
C ALA A 119 -0.94 7.44 9.10
N LEU A 120 -2.20 7.42 8.65
CA LEU A 120 -2.60 7.24 7.27
C LEU A 120 -3.12 8.55 6.65
N VAL A 121 -3.07 8.62 5.33
CA VAL A 121 -3.66 9.69 4.54
C VAL A 121 -4.51 9.08 3.44
N SER A 122 -5.67 9.67 3.17
CA SER A 122 -6.50 9.32 2.02
C SER A 122 -6.29 10.35 0.91
N ARG A 123 -5.89 9.90 -0.28
CA ARG A 123 -5.76 10.74 -1.48
C ARG A 123 -6.64 10.16 -2.56
N ALA A 124 -7.70 10.90 -2.92
CA ALA A 124 -8.71 10.44 -3.87
C ALA A 124 -9.32 9.07 -3.51
N GLY A 125 -9.50 8.78 -2.21
CA GLY A 125 -10.07 7.51 -1.72
C GLY A 125 -9.03 6.43 -1.42
N LEU A 126 -7.79 6.57 -1.89
CA LEU A 126 -6.71 5.62 -1.64
C LEU A 126 -5.99 5.92 -0.32
N LEU A 127 -5.99 4.94 0.57
CA LEU A 127 -5.27 4.96 1.84
C LEU A 127 -3.79 4.66 1.62
N SER A 128 -2.93 5.52 2.14
CA SER A 128 -1.48 5.31 2.17
C SER A 128 -0.90 5.81 3.49
N PHE A 129 0.38 5.52 3.76
CA PHE A 129 1.08 6.11 4.90
C PHE A 129 1.21 7.63 4.75
N PHE A 130 1.01 8.35 5.85
CA PHE A 130 1.19 9.81 5.89
C PHE A 130 2.67 10.19 5.80
N HIS A 131 3.56 9.40 6.42
CA HIS A 131 5.01 9.58 6.39
C HIS A 131 5.76 8.28 6.10
N ASP A 132 6.88 8.41 5.40
CA ASP A 132 7.75 7.30 5.01
C ASP A 132 8.37 6.57 6.22
N TYR A 133 8.57 7.25 7.35
CA TYR A 133 9.06 6.60 8.58
C TYR A 133 8.16 5.47 9.09
N LEU A 134 6.84 5.60 8.93
CA LEU A 134 5.92 4.51 9.28
C LEU A 134 6.03 3.37 8.28
N ARG A 135 6.16 3.68 6.98
CA ARG A 135 6.39 2.68 5.93
C ARG A 135 7.65 1.87 6.23
N GLN A 136 8.75 2.53 6.61
CA GLN A 136 10.01 1.88 7.00
C GLN A 136 9.87 1.03 8.26
N ALA A 137 9.13 1.51 9.27
CA ALA A 137 8.88 0.73 10.49
C ALA A 137 8.05 -0.53 10.23
N VAL A 138 7.00 -0.42 9.40
CA VAL A 138 6.19 -1.56 8.92
C VAL A 138 7.06 -2.56 8.17
N GLU A 139 7.92 -2.07 7.27
CA GLU A 139 8.85 -2.92 6.52
C GLU A 139 9.80 -3.70 7.44
N HIS A 140 10.46 -2.99 8.35
CA HIS A 140 11.41 -3.58 9.29
C HIS A 140 10.74 -4.61 10.21
N ARG A 141 9.54 -4.32 10.72
CA ARG A 141 8.84 -5.17 11.68
C ARG A 141 8.18 -6.39 11.02
N TYR A 142 7.48 -6.20 9.90
CA TYR A 142 6.62 -7.24 9.31
C TYR A 142 7.22 -7.89 8.08
N LEU A 143 8.09 -7.18 7.35
CA LEU A 143 8.57 -7.54 6.01
C LEU A 143 10.11 -7.64 5.90
N PRO A 144 10.80 -8.30 6.85
CA PRO A 144 12.27 -8.28 6.91
C PRO A 144 12.96 -9.05 5.77
N SER A 145 12.22 -9.83 4.98
CA SER A 145 12.78 -10.62 3.88
C SER A 145 12.05 -10.36 2.57
N ARG A 146 12.80 -10.46 1.47
CA ARG A 146 12.26 -10.35 0.12
C ARG A 146 11.12 -11.33 -0.12
N GLU A 147 11.22 -12.55 0.40
CA GLU A 147 10.18 -13.57 0.29
C GLU A 147 8.85 -13.14 0.93
N LYS A 148 8.90 -12.48 2.09
CA LYS A 148 7.70 -11.93 2.74
C LYS A 148 7.12 -10.77 1.92
N GLN A 149 7.97 -9.86 1.45
CA GLN A 149 7.55 -8.74 0.60
C GLN A 149 6.86 -9.24 -0.68
N GLN A 150 7.47 -10.22 -1.36
CA GLN A 150 6.92 -10.84 -2.57
C GLN A 150 5.53 -11.46 -2.34
N ARG A 151 5.29 -12.10 -1.18
CA ARG A 151 3.97 -12.68 -0.87
C ARG A 151 2.86 -11.64 -0.80
N TRP A 152 3.14 -10.44 -0.29
CA TRP A 152 2.17 -9.36 -0.24
C TRP A 152 1.89 -8.76 -1.62
N HIS A 153 2.93 -8.60 -2.44
CA HIS A 153 2.76 -8.22 -3.84
C HIS A 153 1.96 -9.25 -4.64
N LEU A 154 2.21 -10.55 -4.44
CA LEU A 154 1.42 -11.63 -5.02
C LEU A 154 -0.05 -11.55 -4.62
N ARG A 155 -0.34 -11.31 -3.34
CA ARG A 155 -1.72 -11.20 -2.85
C ARG A 155 -2.47 -10.03 -3.50
N LEU A 156 -1.79 -8.90 -3.73
CA LEU A 156 -2.35 -7.77 -4.47
C LEU A 156 -2.54 -8.09 -5.95
N ALA A 157 -1.56 -8.74 -6.59
CA ALA A 157 -1.67 -9.17 -7.99
C ALA A 157 -2.86 -10.12 -8.20
N ASP A 158 -3.02 -11.12 -7.32
CA ASP A 158 -4.12 -12.08 -7.38
C ASP A 158 -5.51 -11.43 -7.21
N TYR A 159 -5.57 -10.31 -6.47
CA TYR A 159 -6.79 -9.53 -6.31
C TYR A 159 -7.09 -8.71 -7.58
N PHE A 160 -6.12 -7.95 -8.09
CA PHE A 160 -6.29 -7.10 -9.26
C PHE A 160 -6.48 -7.88 -10.57
N GLU A 161 -5.93 -9.10 -10.69
CA GLU A 161 -6.17 -9.97 -11.85
C GLU A 161 -7.65 -10.36 -12.02
N LYS A 162 -8.43 -10.36 -10.94
CA LYS A 162 -9.85 -10.73 -10.96
C LYS A 162 -10.78 -9.55 -11.24
N GLN A 163 -10.26 -8.32 -11.25
CA GLN A 163 -11.06 -7.12 -11.47
C GLN A 163 -11.20 -6.82 -12.96
N GLU A 164 -12.19 -5.99 -13.30
CA GLU A 164 -12.33 -5.46 -14.66
C GLU A 164 -11.13 -4.57 -15.00
N ILE A 165 -10.73 -4.58 -16.28
CA ILE A 165 -9.57 -3.80 -16.73
C ILE A 165 -9.95 -2.32 -16.78
N ASP A 166 -9.33 -1.54 -15.91
CA ASP A 166 -9.41 -0.08 -15.86
C ASP A 166 -8.02 0.54 -15.62
N ALA A 167 -7.98 1.87 -15.48
CA ALA A 167 -6.74 2.59 -15.18
C ALA A 167 -6.09 2.13 -13.87
N ARG A 168 -6.89 1.76 -12.86
CA ARG A 168 -6.42 1.34 -11.54
C ARG A 168 -5.70 -0.01 -11.63
N VAL A 169 -6.30 -0.99 -12.31
CA VAL A 169 -5.70 -2.31 -12.54
C VAL A 169 -4.46 -2.19 -13.43
N ALA A 170 -4.50 -1.35 -14.47
CA ALA A 170 -3.35 -1.12 -15.35
C ALA A 170 -2.14 -0.54 -14.59
N ASP A 171 -2.36 0.23 -13.53
CA ASP A 171 -1.32 0.87 -12.73
C ASP A 171 -0.71 -0.02 -11.65
N GLU A 172 -1.54 -0.81 -10.98
CA GLU A 172 -1.10 -1.67 -9.88
C GLU A 172 -0.62 -3.02 -10.41
N LEU A 173 -1.39 -3.73 -11.23
CA LEU A 173 -1.15 -5.14 -11.50
C LEU A 173 0.24 -5.43 -12.11
N PRO A 174 0.70 -4.74 -13.17
CA PRO A 174 2.05 -4.96 -13.70
C PRO A 174 3.14 -4.69 -12.65
N TRP A 175 2.99 -3.63 -11.86
CA TRP A 175 3.93 -3.29 -10.80
C TRP A 175 3.96 -4.38 -9.72
N GLN A 176 2.80 -4.89 -9.29
CA GLN A 176 2.71 -5.95 -8.28
C GLN A 176 3.39 -7.24 -8.78
N LEU A 177 3.17 -7.63 -10.04
CA LEU A 177 3.79 -8.82 -10.64
C LEU A 177 5.31 -8.67 -10.78
N GLU A 178 5.79 -7.47 -11.13
CA GLU A 178 7.22 -7.17 -11.17
C GLU A 178 7.86 -7.28 -9.78
N GLN A 179 7.28 -6.65 -8.76
CA GLN A 179 7.80 -6.69 -7.39
C GLN A 179 7.74 -8.10 -6.79
N ALA A 180 6.71 -8.88 -7.15
CA ALA A 180 6.62 -10.31 -6.82
C ALA A 180 7.69 -11.16 -7.53
N GLY A 181 8.18 -10.73 -8.70
CA GLY A 181 9.11 -11.49 -9.54
C GLY A 181 8.41 -12.50 -10.47
N GLU A 182 7.10 -12.35 -10.70
CA GLU A 182 6.27 -13.25 -11.50
C GLU A 182 6.41 -12.95 -13.00
N LYS A 183 7.55 -13.34 -13.59
CA LYS A 183 7.91 -12.96 -14.97
C LYS A 183 6.90 -13.40 -16.04
N GLU A 184 6.37 -14.62 -15.94
CA GLU A 184 5.42 -15.16 -16.93
C GLU A 184 4.04 -14.50 -16.83
N ARG A 185 3.56 -14.27 -15.61
CA ARG A 185 2.30 -13.52 -15.36
C ARG A 185 2.46 -12.07 -15.80
N LEU A 186 3.58 -11.43 -15.48
CA LEU A 186 3.89 -10.06 -15.92
C LEU A 186 3.86 -9.96 -17.43
N ARG A 187 4.55 -10.87 -18.14
CA ARG A 187 4.56 -10.92 -19.61
C ARG A 187 3.15 -11.00 -20.17
N SER A 188 2.36 -11.94 -19.64
CA SER A 188 0.97 -12.14 -20.08
C SER A 188 0.10 -10.91 -19.80
N CYS A 189 0.30 -10.26 -18.66
CA CYS A 189 -0.42 -9.05 -18.24
C CYS A 189 -0.11 -7.86 -19.15
N ILE A 190 1.16 -7.60 -19.46
CA ILE A 190 1.56 -6.43 -20.25
C ILE A 190 1.36 -6.62 -21.76
N SER A 191 1.31 -7.88 -22.23
CA SER A 191 1.01 -8.21 -23.63
C SER A 191 -0.47 -8.27 -23.95
N ASP A 192 -1.35 -8.27 -22.93
CA ASP A 192 -2.80 -8.28 -23.08
C ASP A 192 -3.31 -7.01 -23.78
N ILE A 193 -4.01 -7.15 -24.91
CA ILE A 193 -4.40 -6.02 -25.76
C ILE A 193 -5.28 -5.00 -25.03
N PRO A 194 -6.34 -5.37 -24.29
CA PRO A 194 -7.12 -4.40 -23.54
C PRO A 194 -6.29 -3.60 -22.53
N ARG A 195 -5.36 -4.24 -21.80
CA ARG A 195 -4.45 -3.55 -20.87
C ARG A 195 -3.46 -2.65 -21.58
N PHE A 196 -2.90 -3.08 -22.72
CA PHE A 196 -2.04 -2.25 -23.55
C PHE A 196 -2.75 -0.95 -23.96
N LEU A 197 -4.00 -1.06 -24.44
CA LEU A 197 -4.78 0.11 -24.84
C LEU A 197 -5.07 1.05 -23.66
N GLN A 198 -5.23 0.53 -22.45
CA GLN A 198 -5.40 1.35 -21.26
C GLN A 198 -4.10 2.10 -20.90
N LEU A 199 -2.96 1.40 -20.89
CA LEU A 199 -1.65 2.00 -20.63
C LEU A 199 -1.26 3.06 -21.68
N ASP A 200 -1.61 2.84 -22.95
CA ASP A 200 -1.36 3.79 -24.04
C ASP A 200 -2.19 5.08 -23.85
N ARG A 201 -3.49 4.94 -23.52
CA ARG A 201 -4.38 6.09 -23.24
C ARG A 201 -3.84 7.00 -22.13
N ASP A 202 -3.25 6.40 -21.10
CA ASP A 202 -2.69 7.13 -19.97
C ASP A 202 -1.25 7.61 -20.21
N ASN A 203 -0.73 7.47 -21.44
CA ASN A 203 0.62 7.85 -21.88
C ASN A 203 1.73 7.16 -21.05
N LYS A 204 1.47 5.93 -20.60
CA LYS A 204 2.38 5.13 -19.76
C LYS A 204 3.31 4.22 -20.53
N LYS A 205 3.56 4.53 -21.81
CA LYS A 205 4.46 3.79 -22.69
C LYS A 205 5.85 3.54 -22.09
N TYR A 206 6.39 4.49 -21.32
CA TYR A 206 7.70 4.35 -20.68
C TYR A 206 7.68 3.35 -19.53
N GLU A 207 6.58 3.27 -18.77
CA GLU A 207 6.42 2.23 -17.74
C GLU A 207 6.32 0.85 -18.38
N LEU A 208 5.54 0.74 -19.46
CA LEU A 208 5.42 -0.49 -20.24
C LEU A 208 6.78 -0.95 -20.82
N TRP A 209 7.56 -0.03 -21.37
CA TRP A 209 8.94 -0.29 -21.79
C TRP A 209 9.84 -0.72 -20.63
N GLY A 210 9.67 -0.12 -19.45
CA GLY A 210 10.38 -0.51 -18.23
C GLY A 210 10.14 -1.99 -17.88
N TYR A 211 8.89 -2.44 -17.91
CA TYR A 211 8.55 -3.84 -17.65
C TYR A 211 9.17 -4.79 -18.68
N TRP A 212 9.10 -4.44 -19.98
CA TRP A 212 9.72 -5.25 -21.03
C TRP A 212 11.23 -5.33 -20.91
N LEU A 213 11.89 -4.25 -20.51
CA LEU A 213 13.34 -4.24 -20.24
C LEU A 213 13.69 -5.19 -19.09
N GLY A 214 12.89 -5.22 -18.03
CA GLY A 214 13.04 -6.15 -16.91
C GLY A 214 12.82 -7.63 -17.27
N LEU A 215 12.13 -7.90 -18.39
CA LEU A 215 11.82 -9.25 -18.89
C LEU A 215 12.79 -9.76 -19.98
N GLU A 216 13.80 -8.98 -20.38
CA GLU A 216 14.72 -9.26 -21.51
C GLU A 216 14.00 -9.32 -22.89
N PRO A 217 13.83 -8.17 -23.57
CA PRO A 217 12.77 -7.95 -24.57
C PRO A 217 12.94 -8.63 -25.94
N ASP A 218 14.15 -8.97 -26.36
CA ASP A 218 14.50 -8.99 -27.79
C ASP A 218 13.87 -10.11 -28.65
N LYS A 219 13.23 -11.13 -28.06
CA LYS A 219 12.57 -12.20 -28.85
C LYS A 219 11.18 -12.60 -28.40
N THR A 220 10.74 -12.15 -27.22
CA THR A 220 9.47 -12.59 -26.62
C THR A 220 8.37 -11.54 -26.81
N MET A 221 8.71 -10.26 -26.92
CA MET A 221 7.75 -9.16 -26.93
C MET A 221 6.85 -9.17 -28.17
N VAL A 222 7.44 -9.18 -29.37
CA VAL A 222 6.68 -9.20 -30.64
C VAL A 222 5.80 -10.46 -30.72
N GLY A 223 6.32 -11.61 -30.30
CA GLY A 223 5.57 -12.87 -30.25
C GLY A 223 4.38 -12.80 -29.29
N ALA A 224 4.60 -12.29 -28.07
CA ALA A 224 3.55 -12.17 -27.05
C ALA A 224 2.39 -11.26 -27.49
N TYR A 225 2.70 -10.09 -28.09
CA TYR A 225 1.65 -9.23 -28.64
C TYR A 225 0.98 -9.84 -29.87
N GLY A 226 1.71 -10.58 -30.71
CA GLY A 226 1.11 -11.30 -31.85
C GLY A 226 0.11 -12.36 -31.41
N GLU A 227 0.46 -13.19 -30.42
CA GLU A 227 -0.45 -14.18 -29.84
C GLU A 227 -1.67 -13.54 -29.15
N SER A 228 -1.46 -12.43 -28.43
CA SER A 228 -2.52 -11.68 -27.76
C SER A 228 -3.48 -11.02 -28.74
N LEU A 229 -2.95 -10.43 -29.82
CA LEU A 229 -3.74 -9.82 -30.88
C LEU A 229 -4.62 -10.85 -31.60
N ALA A 230 -4.08 -12.02 -31.94
CA ALA A 230 -4.85 -13.10 -32.57
C ALA A 230 -6.05 -13.52 -31.71
N LYS A 231 -5.87 -13.67 -30.39
CA LYS A 231 -6.96 -13.95 -29.45
C LYS A 231 -7.96 -12.81 -29.36
N TYR A 232 -7.49 -11.57 -29.40
CA TYR A 232 -8.33 -10.39 -29.34
C TYR A 232 -9.23 -10.26 -30.58
N GLU A 233 -8.69 -10.55 -31.77
CA GLU A 233 -9.43 -10.58 -33.04
C GLU A 233 -10.57 -11.61 -33.07
N GLU A 234 -10.46 -12.73 -32.34
CA GLU A 234 -11.54 -13.71 -32.20
C GLU A 234 -12.74 -13.16 -31.41
N THR A 235 -12.48 -12.25 -30.47
CA THR A 235 -13.48 -11.69 -29.55
C THR A 235 -14.05 -10.35 -30.01
N GLN A 236 -13.31 -9.61 -30.85
CA GLN A 236 -13.69 -8.28 -31.30
C GLN A 236 -13.83 -8.24 -32.82
N HIS A 237 -15.01 -7.83 -33.31
CA HIS A 237 -15.36 -7.91 -34.74
C HIS A 237 -15.37 -6.55 -35.45
N ASP A 238 -15.10 -5.45 -34.75
CA ASP A 238 -14.97 -4.13 -35.38
C ASP A 238 -13.60 -3.98 -36.06
N GLU A 239 -13.59 -4.14 -37.39
CA GLU A 239 -12.40 -4.00 -38.23
C GLU A 239 -11.70 -2.63 -38.09
N LYS A 240 -12.45 -1.54 -37.87
CA LYS A 240 -11.84 -0.21 -37.71
C LYS A 240 -11.10 -0.11 -36.39
N HIS A 241 -11.69 -0.68 -35.34
CA HIS A 241 -11.05 -0.74 -34.02
C HIS A 241 -9.78 -1.60 -34.08
N LEU A 242 -9.86 -2.80 -34.67
CA LEU A 242 -8.70 -3.69 -34.82
C LEU A 242 -7.56 -3.01 -35.61
N ALA A 243 -7.87 -2.34 -36.72
CA ALA A 243 -6.87 -1.59 -37.49
C ALA A 243 -6.21 -0.47 -36.65
N SER A 244 -6.97 0.21 -35.81
CA SER A 244 -6.43 1.20 -34.87
C SER A 244 -5.51 0.56 -33.83
N VAL A 245 -5.85 -0.61 -33.30
CA VAL A 245 -5.01 -1.33 -32.34
C VAL A 245 -3.69 -1.74 -32.98
N SER A 246 -3.72 -2.33 -34.18
CA SER A 246 -2.50 -2.71 -34.92
C SER A 246 -1.62 -1.50 -35.21
N HIS A 247 -2.23 -0.35 -35.52
CA HIS A 247 -1.49 0.90 -35.71
C HIS A 247 -0.80 1.39 -34.44
N LEU A 248 -1.47 1.35 -33.29
CA LEU A 248 -0.88 1.71 -31.99
C LEU A 248 0.27 0.78 -31.60
N LEU A 249 0.09 -0.54 -31.76
CA LEU A 249 1.16 -1.51 -31.56
C LEU A 249 2.35 -1.22 -32.48
N GLY A 250 2.09 -0.92 -33.76
CA GLY A 250 3.13 -0.57 -34.72
C GLY A 250 3.91 0.71 -34.39
N TYR A 251 3.31 1.67 -33.68
CA TYR A 251 4.03 2.84 -33.13
C TYR A 251 4.79 2.55 -31.85
N PHE A 252 4.38 1.53 -31.12
CA PHE A 252 4.99 1.16 -29.86
C PHE A 252 6.30 0.38 -30.06
N PHE A 253 6.37 -0.47 -31.09
CA PHE A 253 7.59 -1.14 -31.56
C PHE A 253 8.53 -0.20 -32.31
#